data_AF-A0A6G9Y5N9-F1
#
_entry.id   AF-A0A6G9Y5N9-F1
#
_cell.length_a   1.000
_cell.length_b   1.000
_cell.length_c   1.000
_cell.angle_alpha   90.00
_cell.angle_beta   90.00
_cell.angle_gamma   90.00
#
_symmetry.space_group_name_H-M   'P 1'
#
loop_
_entity.id
_entity.type
_entity.pdbx_description
1 polymer ?
#
loop_
_entity_poly.entity_id
_entity_poly.type
_entity_poly.pdbx_seq_one_letter_code
_entity_poly.pdbx_strand_id
1 'polypeptide(L)'
;MSDNPKPEWCIIATLLPYPYKPGPSWNFRSQKIFPAGAKLHVVGGFAGPGYRVVTVVGTGHHRRVVAANIQARYLGGWRVALVYRPAILRVIRRALSENPYAAHRFVSEDNEFEFGSAEYAAYLRPIAERFQRELHGQPDLGVGE
;
A
#
# COMPACT_ATOMS: atom_id res chain seq x y z
N MET A 1 11.14 -3.62 27.18
CA MET A 1 11.35 -4.57 26.07
C MET A 1 11.34 -3.80 24.77
N SER A 2 12.53 -3.51 24.23
CA SER A 2 12.68 -2.83 22.95
C SER A 2 12.50 -3.85 21.83
N ASP A 3 11.26 -4.27 21.56
CA ASP A 3 10.96 -5.02 20.33
C ASP A 3 11.06 -4.02 19.17
N ASN A 4 12.28 -3.85 18.66
CA ASN A 4 12.47 -3.06 17.46
C ASN A 4 12.01 -3.95 16.29
N PRO A 5 10.91 -3.60 15.61
CA PRO A 5 10.37 -4.45 14.58
C PRO A 5 11.40 -4.62 13.45
N LYS A 6 11.58 -5.88 13.03
CA LYS A 6 12.46 -6.22 11.90
C LYS A 6 11.95 -5.54 10.62
N PRO A 7 12.82 -5.18 9.67
CA PRO A 7 12.39 -4.68 8.37
C PRO A 7 11.49 -5.68 7.64
N GLU A 8 10.39 -5.20 7.06
CA GLU A 8 9.40 -6.04 6.36
C GLU A 8 9.10 -5.47 4.97
N TRP A 9 9.05 -6.34 3.95
CA TRP A 9 8.63 -5.95 2.61
C TRP A 9 7.14 -5.65 2.58
N CYS A 10 6.80 -4.56 1.90
CA CYS A 10 5.41 -4.16 1.69
C CYS A 10 5.22 -3.66 0.27
N ILE A 11 3.98 -3.76 -0.21
CA ILE A 11 3.56 -2.97 -1.37
C ILE A 11 3.38 -1.52 -0.88
N ILE A 12 3.93 -0.56 -1.61
CA ILE A 12 3.78 0.87 -1.38
C ILE A 12 2.99 1.44 -2.55
N ALA A 13 2.04 2.31 -2.23
CA ALA A 13 1.31 3.09 -3.20
C ALA A 13 1.23 4.56 -2.75
N THR A 14 0.94 5.44 -3.71
CA THR A 14 0.84 6.88 -3.49
C THR A 14 -0.62 7.30 -3.60
N LEU A 15 -1.12 8.05 -2.61
CA LEU A 15 -2.48 8.59 -2.68
C LEU A 15 -2.58 9.65 -3.79
N LEU A 16 -3.48 9.43 -4.75
CA LEU A 16 -3.71 10.37 -5.84
C LEU A 16 -4.50 11.60 -5.37
N PRO A 17 -4.28 12.78 -5.98
CA PRO A 17 -5.07 13.98 -5.67
C PRO A 17 -6.52 13.83 -6.14
N TYR A 18 -7.45 14.45 -5.42
CA TYR A 18 -8.85 14.57 -5.87
C TYR A 18 -9.00 15.64 -6.97
N PRO A 19 -9.93 15.48 -7.94
CA PRO A 19 -10.70 14.27 -8.22
C PRO A 19 -9.77 13.19 -8.74
N TYR A 20 -9.90 11.96 -8.23
CA TYR A 20 -8.98 10.84 -8.48
C TYR A 20 -9.02 10.35 -9.93
N LYS A 21 -8.59 11.22 -10.85
CA LYS A 21 -8.51 11.04 -12.30
C LYS A 21 -7.14 11.54 -12.76
N PRO A 22 -6.50 10.87 -13.72
CA PRO A 22 -5.38 11.47 -14.44
C PRO A 22 -5.87 12.70 -15.24
N GLY A 23 -5.21 13.85 -15.13
CA GLY A 23 -5.55 15.05 -15.90
C GLY A 23 -4.75 16.30 -15.50
N PRO A 24 -4.63 17.33 -16.36
CA PRO A 24 -3.73 18.47 -16.19
C PRO A 24 -4.21 19.57 -15.23
N SER A 25 -5.46 19.55 -14.74
CA SER A 25 -6.00 20.59 -13.85
C SER A 25 -6.08 20.10 -12.40
N TRP A 26 -5.01 20.29 -11.63
CA TRP A 26 -4.83 19.74 -10.29
C TRP A 26 -5.38 20.68 -9.20
N ASN A 27 -6.68 20.64 -8.94
CA ASN A 27 -7.27 21.32 -7.78
C ASN A 27 -7.29 20.39 -6.57
N PHE A 28 -6.17 20.39 -5.83
CA PHE A 28 -5.88 19.50 -4.71
C PHE A 28 -6.96 19.52 -3.62
N ARG A 29 -7.73 18.44 -3.48
CA ARG A 29 -8.44 18.12 -2.23
C ARG A 29 -7.94 16.79 -1.66
N SER A 30 -7.49 16.84 -0.41
CA SER A 30 -6.98 15.68 0.33
C SER A 30 -8.10 14.73 0.73
N GLN A 31 -7.80 13.44 0.94
CA GLN A 31 -8.66 12.61 1.77
C GLN A 31 -8.60 13.08 3.23
N LYS A 32 -9.69 12.92 3.97
CA LYS A 32 -9.81 13.35 5.39
C LYS A 32 -8.65 12.86 6.29
N ILE A 33 -8.02 11.73 5.97
CA ILE A 33 -7.02 11.06 6.82
C ILE A 33 -5.58 11.34 6.35
N PHE A 34 -5.33 11.24 5.05
CA PHE A 34 -3.98 11.37 4.47
C PHE A 34 -3.90 12.52 3.46
N PRO A 35 -2.79 13.27 3.44
CA PRO A 35 -2.56 14.27 2.42
C PRO A 35 -2.41 13.64 1.03
N ALA A 36 -2.82 14.35 -0.01
CA ALA A 36 -2.53 13.95 -1.39
C ALA A 36 -1.01 13.76 -1.58
N GLY A 37 -0.60 12.75 -2.34
CA GLY A 37 0.80 12.38 -2.53
C GLY A 37 1.43 11.59 -1.37
N ALA A 38 0.67 11.28 -0.31
CA ALA A 38 1.18 10.45 0.77
C ALA A 38 1.61 9.06 0.28
N LYS A 39 2.78 8.61 0.73
CA LYS A 39 3.24 7.23 0.58
C LYS A 39 2.55 6.35 1.63
N LEU A 40 1.85 5.34 1.14
CA LEU A 40 1.01 4.45 1.92
C LEU A 40 1.53 3.03 1.79
N HIS A 41 1.69 2.35 2.92
CA HIS A 41 2.17 0.97 2.99
C HIS A 41 0.95 0.06 3.01
N VAL A 42 0.76 -0.68 1.94
CA VAL A 42 -0.34 -1.61 1.78
C VAL A 42 0.00 -2.88 2.55
N VAL A 43 -0.76 -3.11 3.62
CA VAL A 43 -0.58 -4.27 4.50
C VAL A 43 -1.19 -5.51 3.87
N GLY A 44 -2.35 -5.32 3.26
CA GLY A 44 -3.16 -6.36 2.66
C GLY A 44 -4.34 -5.73 1.95
N GLY A 45 -5.32 -6.55 1.61
CA GLY A 45 -6.62 -6.04 1.22
C GLY A 45 -7.68 -7.10 1.29
N PHE A 46 -8.91 -6.66 1.14
CA PHE A 46 -10.05 -7.56 1.19
C PHE A 46 -10.01 -8.47 -0.05
N ALA A 47 -9.67 -9.76 0.16
CA ALA A 47 -9.53 -10.77 -0.89
C ALA A 47 -10.83 -10.99 -1.69
N GLY A 48 -11.99 -10.60 -1.14
CA GLY A 48 -13.32 -10.74 -1.76
C GLY A 48 -13.46 -10.09 -3.15
N PRO A 49 -13.96 -8.85 -3.30
CA PRO A 49 -14.33 -8.28 -4.60
C PRO A 49 -13.12 -7.83 -5.45
N GLY A 50 -12.01 -8.59 -5.45
CA GLY A 50 -10.80 -8.31 -6.22
C GLY A 50 -9.94 -7.20 -5.65
N TYR A 51 -9.80 -7.10 -4.32
CA TYR A 51 -8.97 -6.08 -3.66
C TYR A 51 -9.36 -4.62 -4.00
N ARG A 52 -10.64 -4.35 -4.27
CA ARG A 52 -11.15 -2.98 -4.50
C ARG A 52 -10.85 -2.03 -3.36
N VAL A 53 -10.75 -2.55 -2.14
CA VAL A 53 -10.37 -1.83 -0.93
C VAL A 53 -9.15 -2.51 -0.33
N VAL A 54 -8.15 -1.71 -0.01
CA VAL A 54 -6.90 -2.16 0.60
C VAL A 54 -6.71 -1.49 1.96
N THR A 55 -6.11 -2.23 2.88
CA THR A 55 -5.71 -1.72 4.19
C THR A 55 -4.33 -1.10 4.06
N VAL A 56 -4.25 0.20 4.35
CA VAL A 56 -3.01 0.96 4.23
C VAL A 56 -2.58 1.57 5.56
N VAL A 57 -1.27 1.70 5.73
CA VAL A 57 -0.64 2.41 6.84
C VAL A 57 0.18 3.57 6.31
N GLY A 58 -0.11 4.77 6.81
CA GLY A 58 0.50 6.00 6.34
C GLY A 58 0.66 7.03 7.43
N THR A 59 1.33 8.13 7.12
CA THR A 59 1.37 9.31 7.99
C THR A 59 0.23 10.25 7.62
N GLY A 60 -0.72 10.46 8.53
CA GLY A 60 -1.85 11.35 8.32
C GLY A 60 -1.50 12.84 8.48
N HIS A 61 -2.48 13.72 8.27
CA HIS A 61 -2.31 15.18 8.37
C HIS A 61 -1.69 15.64 9.71
N HIS A 62 -2.03 14.96 10.81
CA HIS A 62 -1.52 15.28 12.15
C HIS A 62 -0.15 14.64 12.45
N ARG A 63 0.62 14.24 11.43
CA ARG A 63 1.92 13.55 11.55
C ARG A 63 1.87 12.24 12.36
N ARG A 64 0.67 11.71 12.62
CA ARG A 64 0.47 10.42 13.29
C ARG A 64 0.45 9.31 12.24
N VAL A 65 1.05 8.18 12.59
CA VAL A 65 0.93 6.96 11.80
C VAL A 65 -0.42 6.34 12.09
N VAL A 66 -1.20 6.09 11.04
CA VAL A 66 -2.56 5.55 11.15
C VAL A 66 -2.81 4.49 10.08
N ALA A 67 -3.66 3.52 10.41
CA ALA A 67 -4.19 2.54 9.47
C ALA A 67 -5.56 2.98 8.98
N ALA A 68 -5.86 2.76 7.69
CA ALA A 68 -7.19 3.02 7.13
C ALA A 68 -7.44 2.16 5.90
N ASN A 69 -8.71 2.01 5.55
CA ASN A 69 -9.14 1.32 4.34
C ASN A 69 -9.34 2.33 3.21
N ILE A 70 -8.65 2.14 2.09
CA ILE A 70 -8.74 3.02 0.92
C ILE A 70 -9.11 2.21 -0.31
N GLN A 71 -9.92 2.79 -1.20
CA GLN A 71 -10.18 2.17 -2.50
C GLN A 71 -8.92 2.17 -3.35
N ALA A 72 -8.53 1.01 -3.87
CA ALA A 72 -7.28 0.84 -4.60
C ALA A 72 -7.17 1.79 -5.80
N ARG A 73 -8.28 2.11 -6.48
CA ARG A 73 -8.32 3.09 -7.59
C ARG A 73 -7.84 4.51 -7.21
N TYR A 74 -7.83 4.88 -5.93
CA TYR A 74 -7.34 6.17 -5.46
C TYR A 74 -5.83 6.17 -5.16
N LEU A 75 -5.18 5.01 -5.31
CA LEU A 75 -3.77 4.81 -5.05
C LEU A 75 -3.08 4.52 -6.38
N GLY A 76 -1.96 5.16 -6.68
CA GLY A 76 -1.15 4.91 -7.87
C GLY A 76 0.33 4.74 -7.56
N GLY A 77 1.15 4.47 -8.58
CA GLY A 77 2.59 4.27 -8.39
C GLY A 77 2.90 3.06 -7.51
N TRP A 78 2.17 1.96 -7.74
CA TRP A 78 2.28 0.73 -6.97
C TRP A 78 3.65 0.09 -7.18
N ARG A 79 4.35 -0.22 -6.08
CA ARG A 79 5.68 -0.87 -6.13
C ARG A 79 5.97 -1.61 -4.84
N VAL A 80 6.94 -2.51 -4.87
CA VAL A 80 7.43 -3.21 -3.68
C VAL A 80 8.62 -2.47 -3.08
N ALA A 81 8.65 -2.33 -1.75
CA ALA A 81 9.79 -1.74 -1.05
C ALA A 81 9.92 -2.27 0.38
N LEU A 82 11.16 -2.29 0.86
CA LEU A 82 11.51 -2.73 2.21
C LEU A 82 11.27 -1.59 3.20
N VAL A 83 10.47 -1.85 4.24
CA VAL A 83 10.05 -0.85 5.21
C VAL A 83 10.88 -0.98 6.47
N TYR A 84 11.64 0.06 6.80
CA TYR A 84 12.50 0.10 7.99
C TYR A 84 11.92 0.91 9.16
N ARG A 85 10.84 1.66 8.93
CA ARG A 85 10.33 2.65 9.92
C ARG A 85 9.61 1.94 11.07
N PRO A 86 10.13 1.96 12.32
CA PRO A 86 9.54 1.19 13.42
C PRO A 86 8.11 1.60 13.78
N ALA A 87 7.77 2.89 13.65
CA ALA A 87 6.43 3.39 13.91
C ALA A 87 5.41 2.86 12.88
N ILE A 88 5.82 2.69 11.62
CA ILE A 88 5.00 2.10 10.56
C ILE A 88 4.80 0.62 10.84
N LEU A 89 5.90 -0.12 11.07
CA LEU A 89 5.87 -1.56 11.32
C LEU A 89 5.00 -1.93 12.53
N ARG A 90 5.06 -1.16 13.62
CA ARG A 90 4.18 -1.35 14.78
C ARG A 90 2.69 -1.23 14.43
N VAL A 91 2.33 -0.24 13.62
CA VAL A 91 0.93 -0.05 13.19
C VAL A 91 0.50 -1.12 12.18
N ILE A 92 1.42 -1.60 11.34
CA ILE A 92 1.16 -2.74 10.45
C ILE A 92 0.84 -4.00 11.27
N ARG A 93 1.68 -4.36 12.24
CA ARG A 93 1.45 -5.51 13.12
C ARG A 93 0.16 -5.39 13.92
N ARG A 94 -0.15 -4.20 14.41
CA ARG A 94 -1.42 -3.92 15.08
C ARG A 94 -2.62 -4.11 14.16
N ALA A 95 -2.56 -3.61 12.92
CA ALA A 95 -3.63 -3.79 11.95
C ALA A 95 -3.85 -5.28 11.61
N LEU A 96 -2.77 -6.06 11.51
CA LEU A 96 -2.83 -7.52 11.33
C LEU A 96 -3.54 -8.22 12.49
N SER A 97 -3.21 -7.86 13.73
CA SER A 97 -3.83 -8.47 14.91
C SER A 97 -5.29 -8.07 15.11
N GLU A 98 -5.64 -6.81 14.82
CA GLU A 98 -6.99 -6.28 15.06
C GLU A 98 -7.98 -6.65 13.95
N ASN A 99 -7.51 -6.85 12.72
CA ASN A 99 -8.38 -7.15 11.59
C ASN A 99 -7.73 -8.13 10.60
N PRO A 100 -7.59 -9.42 10.97
CA PRO A 100 -6.90 -10.42 10.16
C PRO A 100 -7.55 -10.64 8.79
N TYR A 101 -8.85 -10.38 8.65
CA TYR A 101 -9.58 -10.54 7.37
C TYR A 101 -9.39 -9.38 6.39
N ALA A 102 -9.18 -8.15 6.89
CA ALA A 102 -9.00 -6.96 6.05
C ALA A 102 -7.53 -6.61 5.81
N ALA A 103 -6.69 -6.91 6.80
CA ALA A 103 -5.26 -6.62 6.80
C ALA A 103 -4.44 -7.85 6.42
N HIS A 104 -5.06 -8.94 5.97
CA HIS A 104 -4.35 -10.16 5.61
C HIS A 104 -3.19 -9.85 4.67
N ARG A 105 -1.97 -10.19 5.10
CA ARG A 105 -0.77 -10.04 4.25
C ARG A 105 -1.05 -10.71 2.91
N PHE A 106 -0.45 -10.20 1.84
CA PHE A 106 -0.48 -10.89 0.56
C PHE A 106 0.36 -12.16 0.70
N VAL A 107 -0.26 -13.23 1.17
CA VAL A 107 0.27 -14.59 1.28
C VAL A 107 -0.83 -15.52 0.77
N SER A 108 -0.47 -16.54 -0.01
CA SER A 108 -1.40 -17.62 -0.35
C SER A 108 -1.52 -18.57 0.84
N GLU A 109 -2.62 -19.30 0.93
CA GLU A 109 -2.87 -20.30 1.99
C GLU A 109 -1.72 -21.31 2.11
N ASP A 110 -1.06 -21.63 0.99
CA ASP A 110 0.01 -22.63 0.92
C ASP A 110 1.44 -22.09 1.11
N ASN A 111 1.64 -20.76 1.22
CA ASN A 111 2.99 -20.19 1.29
C ASN A 111 3.22 -19.42 2.59
N GLU A 112 4.07 -19.97 3.45
CA GLU A 112 4.65 -19.23 4.56
C GLU A 112 5.91 -18.50 4.09
N PHE A 113 5.91 -17.18 4.22
CA PHE A 113 7.06 -16.34 3.90
C PHE A 113 7.57 -15.63 5.15
N GLU A 114 8.88 -15.54 5.29
CA GLU A 114 9.48 -14.53 6.17
C GLU A 114 9.29 -13.13 5.54
N PHE A 115 8.58 -12.23 6.21
CA PHE A 115 8.24 -10.91 5.62
C PHE A 115 9.46 -10.03 5.28
N GLY A 116 10.65 -10.34 5.79
CA GLY A 116 11.90 -9.66 5.45
C GLY A 116 12.64 -10.26 4.24
N SER A 117 12.22 -11.41 3.73
CA SER A 117 12.98 -12.20 2.77
C SER A 117 12.86 -11.69 1.34
N ALA A 118 13.84 -12.05 0.50
CA ALA A 118 13.85 -11.68 -0.92
C ALA A 118 12.74 -12.43 -1.70
N GLU A 119 12.41 -13.64 -1.28
CA GLU A 119 11.33 -14.47 -1.82
C GLU A 119 9.98 -13.77 -1.61
N TYR A 120 9.75 -13.21 -0.43
CA TYR A 120 8.54 -12.43 -0.17
C TYR A 120 8.48 -11.18 -1.05
N ALA A 121 9.60 -10.48 -1.22
CA ALA A 121 9.68 -9.33 -2.12
C ALA A 121 9.37 -9.72 -3.59
N ALA A 122 9.87 -10.87 -4.04
CA ALA A 122 9.61 -11.42 -5.36
C ALA A 122 8.13 -11.80 -5.53
N TYR A 123 7.50 -12.36 -4.50
CA TYR A 123 6.07 -12.69 -4.48
C TYR A 123 5.18 -11.45 -4.55
N LEU A 124 5.52 -10.38 -3.82
CA LEU A 124 4.75 -9.13 -3.83
C LEU A 124 4.82 -8.37 -5.16
N ARG A 125 5.90 -8.54 -5.92
CA ARG A 125 6.18 -7.78 -7.14
C ARG A 125 5.09 -7.91 -8.22
N PRO A 126 4.72 -9.13 -8.67
CA PRO A 126 3.66 -9.29 -9.66
C PRO A 126 2.30 -8.79 -9.15
N ILE A 127 2.06 -8.79 -7.83
CA ILE A 127 0.83 -8.25 -7.24
C ILE A 127 0.80 -6.72 -7.38
N ALA A 128 1.89 -6.03 -7.05
CA ALA A 128 2.00 -4.59 -7.21
C ALA A 128 1.87 -4.17 -8.69
N GLU A 129 2.51 -4.90 -9.60
CA GLU A 129 2.42 -4.68 -11.05
C GLU A 129 1.00 -4.89 -11.56
N ARG A 130 0.30 -5.93 -11.08
CA ARG A 130 -1.11 -6.16 -11.40
C ARG A 130 -1.98 -4.98 -10.98
N PHE A 131 -1.83 -4.47 -9.75
CA PHE A 131 -2.58 -3.29 -9.30
C PHE A 131 -2.32 -2.06 -10.17
N GLN A 132 -1.06 -1.81 -10.52
CA GLN A 132 -0.71 -0.69 -11.41
C GLN A 132 -1.41 -0.84 -12.77
N ARG A 133 -1.30 -2.02 -13.40
CA ARG A 133 -1.84 -2.30 -14.72
C ARG A 133 -3.37 -2.22 -14.76
N GLU A 134 -4.05 -2.83 -13.80
CA GLU A 134 -5.52 -2.92 -13.79
C GLU A 134 -6.20 -1.59 -13.43
N LEU A 135 -5.58 -0.79 -12.56
CA LEU A 135 -6.20 0.43 -12.04
C LEU A 135 -5.79 1.70 -12.80
N HIS A 136 -4.57 1.70 -13.36
CA HIS A 136 -3.97 2.91 -13.95
C HIS A 136 -3.33 2.66 -15.32
N GLY A 137 -3.48 1.47 -15.90
CA GLY A 137 -2.86 1.09 -17.18
C GLY A 137 -1.37 0.75 -17.04
N GLN A 138 -0.75 0.39 -18.17
CA GLN A 138 0.71 0.28 -18.23
C GLN A 138 1.30 1.67 -17.94
N PRO A 139 2.45 1.76 -17.21
CA PRO A 139 3.20 3.00 -17.22
C PRO A 139 3.46 3.32 -18.69
N ASP A 140 3.00 4.48 -19.13
CA ASP A 140 3.35 5.01 -20.45
C ASP A 140 4.88 5.15 -20.42
N LEU A 141 5.57 4.14 -20.95
CA LEU A 141 6.97 4.23 -21.28
C LEU A 141 6.97 5.16 -22.48
N GLY A 142 6.94 6.46 -22.21
CA GLY A 142 6.84 7.50 -23.23
C GLY A 142 7.82 7.20 -24.34
N VAL A 143 7.30 6.69 -25.45
CA VAL A 143 8.02 6.62 -26.70
C VAL A 143 7.94 8.05 -27.22
N GLY A 144 8.90 8.86 -26.77
CA GLY A 144 9.21 10.10 -27.45
C GLY A 144 9.87 9.74 -28.77
N GLU A 145 9.13 9.95 -29.86
CA GLU A 145 9.66 10.32 -31.17
C GLU A 145 8.96 11.60 -31.62
#